data_AF-A0A8S2XC85-F1
#
_entry.id   AF-A0A8S2XC85-F1
#
_cell.length_a   1.000
_cell.length_b   1.000
_cell.length_c   1.000
_cell.angle_alpha   90.00
_cell.angle_beta   90.00
_cell.angle_gamma   90.00
#
_symmetry.space_group_name_H-M   'P 1'
#
loop_
_entity.id
_entity.type
_entity.pdbx_description
1 polymer ?
#
loop_
_entity_poly.entity_id
_entity_poly.type
_entity_poly.pdbx_seq_one_letter_code
_entity_poly.pdbx_strand_id
1 'polypeptide(L)'
;PKSDTLSTVIKWLRSLASRIPDNDKSCRSLDALRLKMILRILQTNSFSGKMNALNEVNKLIMSLNTNQRSQSLRSDDYESLTADKLTQWIQDNQILDIVLRDCLHQPQYVEKLEKILRFIIKEHALTKDDLDKIWNSSCGKHEAIEKNVHDLLSKLAWDFSPEQLEHLFECFR
;
A
#
# COMPACT_ATOMS: atom_id res chain seq x y z
N PRO A 1 -2.34 17.14 -13.96
CA PRO A 1 -2.10 16.15 -15.04
C PRO A 1 -0.61 15.76 -15.17
N LYS A 2 -0.10 14.87 -14.30
CA LYS A 2 1.21 14.19 -14.46
C LYS A 2 1.29 12.81 -13.73
N SER A 3 0.18 12.22 -13.28
CA SER A 3 0.20 11.10 -12.31
C SER A 3 0.10 9.68 -12.90
N ASP A 4 0.36 9.48 -14.20
CA ASP A 4 0.18 8.17 -14.84
C ASP A 4 1.39 7.67 -15.63
N THR A 5 2.55 8.32 -15.50
CA THR A 5 3.75 7.96 -16.26
C THR A 5 4.25 6.56 -15.90
N LEU A 6 4.27 6.18 -14.63
CA LEU A 6 4.80 4.89 -14.18
C LEU A 6 3.89 3.71 -14.60
N SER A 7 2.59 3.79 -14.31
CA SER A 7 1.60 2.80 -14.77
C SER A 7 1.63 2.64 -16.30
N THR A 8 1.74 3.74 -17.04
CA THR A 8 1.83 3.73 -18.51
C THR A 8 3.12 3.06 -18.97
N VAL A 9 4.28 3.45 -18.43
CA VAL A 9 5.58 2.84 -18.77
C VAL A 9 5.59 1.34 -18.51
N ILE A 10 5.10 0.88 -17.35
CA ILE A 10 5.02 -0.55 -17.05
C ILE A 10 4.11 -1.27 -18.04
N LYS A 11 2.97 -0.68 -18.42
CA LYS A 11 2.07 -1.25 -19.43
C LYS A 11 2.75 -1.40 -20.79
N TRP A 12 3.49 -0.40 -21.24
CA TRP A 12 4.26 -0.48 -22.50
C TRP A 12 5.36 -1.54 -22.42
N LEU A 13 6.13 -1.56 -21.33
CA LEU A 13 7.19 -2.55 -21.11
C LEU A 13 6.62 -3.98 -21.09
N ARG A 14 5.46 -4.19 -20.46
CA ARG A 14 4.80 -5.50 -20.44
C ARG A 14 4.31 -5.90 -21.84
N SER A 15 3.75 -4.96 -22.60
CA SER A 15 3.33 -5.19 -24.00
C SER A 15 4.50 -5.49 -24.93
N LEU A 16 5.67 -4.90 -24.68
CA LEU A 16 6.90 -5.21 -25.39
C LEU A 16 7.43 -6.60 -24.98
N ALA A 17 7.47 -6.87 -23.67
CA ALA A 17 7.97 -8.12 -23.12
C ALA A 17 7.14 -9.34 -23.59
N SER A 18 5.83 -9.20 -23.75
CA SER A 18 4.94 -10.26 -24.25
C SER A 18 5.11 -10.57 -25.74
N ARG A 19 5.84 -9.74 -26.50
CA ARG A 19 6.15 -9.97 -27.91
C ARG A 19 7.47 -10.72 -28.12
N ILE A 20 8.23 -10.94 -27.05
CA ILE A 20 9.49 -11.69 -27.07
C ILE A 20 9.16 -13.12 -26.60
N PRO A 21 9.41 -14.17 -27.40
CA PRO A 21 9.20 -15.55 -26.98
C PRO A 21 10.15 -15.93 -25.82
N ASP A 22 9.65 -16.74 -24.87
CA ASP A 22 10.39 -17.27 -23.70
C ASP A 22 10.78 -16.23 -22.61
N ASN A 23 9.99 -15.16 -22.48
CA ASN A 23 10.35 -13.97 -21.71
C ASN A 23 9.72 -13.86 -20.30
N ASP A 24 9.30 -14.98 -19.72
CA ASP A 24 8.59 -15.01 -18.42
C ASP A 24 9.41 -14.41 -17.27
N LYS A 25 10.74 -14.55 -17.32
CA LYS A 25 11.67 -13.88 -16.39
C LYS A 25 11.57 -12.36 -16.46
N SER A 26 11.29 -11.80 -17.63
CA SER A 26 11.16 -10.35 -17.81
C SER A 26 9.83 -9.83 -17.30
N CYS A 27 8.74 -10.60 -17.36
CA CYS A 27 7.48 -10.16 -16.77
C CYS A 27 7.60 -10.06 -15.23
N ARG A 28 8.27 -11.04 -14.59
CA ARG A 28 8.59 -11.02 -13.16
C ARG A 28 9.51 -9.85 -12.78
N SER A 29 10.52 -9.57 -13.61
CA SER A 29 11.43 -8.45 -13.37
C SER A 29 10.72 -7.10 -13.43
N LEU A 30 9.63 -6.98 -14.22
CA LEU A 30 8.84 -5.76 -14.30
C LEU A 30 8.01 -5.48 -13.04
N ASP A 31 7.44 -6.49 -12.39
CA ASP A 31 6.72 -6.28 -11.12
C ASP A 31 7.69 -5.89 -10.00
N ALA A 32 8.84 -6.57 -9.91
CA ALA A 32 9.91 -6.21 -8.97
C ALA A 32 10.47 -4.81 -9.25
N LEU A 33 10.67 -4.44 -10.52
CA LEU A 33 11.10 -3.10 -10.93
C LEU A 33 10.06 -2.06 -10.49
N ARG A 34 8.77 -2.31 -10.74
CA ARG A 34 7.69 -1.41 -10.37
C ARG A 34 7.68 -1.14 -8.87
N LEU A 35 7.74 -2.19 -8.05
CA LEU A 35 7.78 -2.07 -6.60
C LEU A 35 9.01 -1.29 -6.12
N LYS A 36 10.19 -1.56 -6.69
CA LYS A 36 11.42 -0.81 -6.40
C LYS A 36 11.28 0.68 -6.75
N MET A 37 10.67 1.01 -7.88
CA MET A 37 10.44 2.40 -8.28
C MET A 37 9.45 3.10 -7.33
N ILE A 38 8.36 2.44 -6.95
CA ILE A 38 7.39 2.96 -5.98
C ILE A 38 8.08 3.26 -4.65
N LEU A 39 8.87 2.32 -4.12
CA LEU A 39 9.64 2.51 -2.89
C LEU A 39 10.56 3.74 -2.99
N ARG A 40 11.31 3.85 -4.08
CA ARG A 40 12.25 4.96 -4.29
C ARG A 40 11.53 6.30 -4.29
N ILE A 41 10.33 6.36 -4.88
CA ILE A 41 9.51 7.58 -4.91
C ILE A 41 8.94 7.89 -3.52
N LEU A 42 8.46 6.88 -2.78
CA LEU A 42 7.98 7.04 -1.39
C LEU A 42 9.06 7.62 -0.46
N GLN A 43 10.31 7.26 -0.68
CA GLN A 43 11.45 7.73 0.12
C GLN A 43 11.90 9.17 -0.23
N THR A 44 11.31 9.81 -1.25
CA THR A 44 11.63 11.21 -1.59
C THR A 44 10.90 12.20 -0.69
N ASN A 45 11.49 13.36 -0.41
CA ASN A 45 10.86 14.45 0.36
C ASN A 45 9.88 15.28 -0.49
N SER A 46 9.06 14.63 -1.32
CA SER A 46 8.09 15.30 -2.18
C SER A 46 6.68 14.80 -1.90
N PHE A 47 5.79 15.67 -1.43
CA PHE A 47 4.38 15.34 -1.26
C PHE A 47 3.75 14.77 -2.54
N SER A 48 4.02 15.41 -3.69
CA SER A 48 3.49 14.93 -4.98
C SER A 48 4.06 13.55 -5.35
N GLY A 49 5.34 13.30 -5.07
CA GLY A 49 5.97 12.00 -5.25
C GLY A 49 5.29 10.93 -4.39
N LYS A 50 5.20 11.16 -3.08
CA LYS A 50 4.59 10.23 -2.13
C LYS A 50 3.12 9.95 -2.46
N MET A 51 2.34 10.99 -2.77
CA MET A 51 0.95 10.85 -3.21
C MET A 51 0.82 9.99 -4.46
N ASN A 52 1.67 10.20 -5.47
CA ASN A 52 1.66 9.37 -6.68
C ASN A 52 2.03 7.93 -6.38
N ALA A 53 3.03 7.69 -5.53
CA ALA A 53 3.45 6.34 -5.17
C ALA A 53 2.35 5.59 -4.38
N LEU A 54 1.68 6.25 -3.44
CA LEU A 54 0.52 5.66 -2.74
C LEU A 54 -0.64 5.34 -3.70
N ASN A 55 -0.88 6.19 -4.70
CA ASN A 55 -1.88 5.89 -5.74
C ASN A 55 -1.48 4.66 -6.55
N GLU A 56 -0.19 4.48 -6.86
CA GLU A 56 0.30 3.31 -7.56
C GLU A 56 0.16 2.03 -6.74
N VAL A 57 0.43 2.06 -5.43
CA VAL A 57 0.16 0.93 -4.53
C VAL A 57 -1.34 0.59 -4.52
N ASN A 58 -2.21 1.60 -4.43
CA ASN A 58 -3.65 1.40 -4.47
C ASN A 58 -4.13 0.79 -5.80
N LYS A 59 -3.55 1.19 -6.93
CA LYS A 59 -3.83 0.55 -8.24
C LYS A 59 -3.41 -0.92 -8.23
N LEU A 60 -2.27 -1.26 -7.63
CA LEU A 60 -1.84 -2.66 -7.48
C LEU A 60 -2.84 -3.47 -6.65
N ILE A 61 -3.26 -2.97 -5.49
CA ILE A 61 -4.28 -3.61 -4.64
C ILE A 61 -5.58 -3.83 -5.41
N MET A 62 -6.06 -2.81 -6.16
CA MET A 62 -7.26 -2.94 -6.99
C MET A 62 -7.10 -4.02 -8.06
N SER A 63 -5.95 -4.07 -8.74
CA SER A 63 -5.69 -5.07 -9.78
C SER A 63 -5.68 -6.50 -9.23
N LEU A 64 -5.15 -6.71 -8.02
CA LEU A 64 -5.16 -8.01 -7.35
C LEU A 64 -6.58 -8.48 -7.04
N ASN A 65 -7.41 -7.59 -6.48
CA ASN A 65 -8.81 -7.89 -6.20
C ASN A 65 -9.63 -8.21 -7.46
N THR A 66 -9.35 -7.54 -8.59
CA THR A 66 -9.99 -7.85 -9.88
C THR A 66 -9.55 -9.21 -10.41
N ASN A 67 -8.25 -9.51 -10.34
CA ASN A 67 -7.70 -10.78 -10.85
C ASN A 67 -8.19 -11.99 -10.04
N GLN A 68 -8.34 -11.85 -8.70
CA GLN A 68 -8.91 -12.91 -7.86
C GLN A 68 -10.33 -13.30 -8.30
N ARG A 69 -11.15 -12.35 -8.77
CA ARG A 69 -12.51 -12.64 -9.28
C ARG A 69 -12.50 -13.37 -10.63
N SER A 70 -11.44 -13.21 -11.42
CA SER A 70 -11.27 -13.82 -12.74
C SER A 70 -10.49 -15.14 -12.72
N GLN A 71 -9.72 -15.42 -11.66
CA GLN A 71 -8.94 -16.64 -11.48
C GLN A 71 -9.78 -17.91 -11.25
N SER A 72 -11.09 -17.78 -10.98
CA SER A 72 -12.02 -18.94 -10.94
C SER A 72 -12.10 -19.70 -12.28
N LEU A 73 -11.57 -19.15 -13.39
CA LEU A 73 -11.68 -19.72 -14.74
C LEU A 73 -10.36 -19.93 -15.48
N ARG A 74 -9.19 -19.69 -14.87
CA ARG A 74 -7.89 -19.85 -15.56
C ARG A 74 -6.86 -20.58 -14.71
N SER A 75 -6.62 -21.85 -15.06
CA SER A 75 -5.53 -22.70 -14.63
C SER A 75 -4.23 -22.33 -15.36
N ASP A 76 -3.81 -21.08 -15.23
CA ASP A 76 -2.58 -20.59 -15.84
C ASP A 76 -1.64 -20.21 -14.68
N ASP A 77 -0.75 -21.15 -14.36
CA ASP A 77 0.21 -21.20 -13.25
C ASP A 77 1.36 -20.18 -13.44
N TYR A 78 1.01 -18.95 -13.82
CA TYR A 78 1.95 -17.84 -13.99
C TYR A 78 2.00 -17.02 -12.70
N GLU A 79 3.19 -16.99 -12.11
CA GLU A 79 3.56 -16.36 -10.83
C GLU A 79 3.54 -14.82 -10.88
N SER A 80 2.40 -14.22 -11.28
CA SER A 80 2.10 -12.79 -11.22
C SER A 80 2.21 -12.27 -9.78
N LEU A 81 2.38 -10.95 -9.59
CA LEU A 81 2.23 -10.33 -8.26
C LEU A 81 0.95 -10.85 -7.59
N THR A 82 1.08 -11.38 -6.37
CA THR A 82 -0.01 -11.89 -5.53
C THR A 82 -0.25 -10.96 -4.34
N ALA A 83 -1.35 -11.18 -3.60
CA ALA A 83 -1.60 -10.48 -2.35
C ALA A 83 -0.46 -10.71 -1.35
N ASP A 84 -0.09 -11.98 -1.11
CA ASP A 84 1.03 -12.35 -0.22
C ASP A 84 2.35 -11.64 -0.57
N LYS A 85 2.71 -11.59 -1.86
CA LYS A 85 3.95 -10.93 -2.30
C LYS A 85 3.91 -9.42 -2.08
N LEU A 86 2.75 -8.79 -2.28
CA LEU A 86 2.58 -7.36 -2.02
C LEU A 86 2.62 -7.07 -0.51
N THR A 87 1.98 -7.92 0.29
CA THR A 87 2.01 -7.87 1.75
C THR A 87 3.43 -8.01 2.30
N GLN A 88 4.17 -9.02 1.84
CA GLN A 88 5.57 -9.22 2.20
C GLN A 88 6.42 -8.01 1.80
N TRP A 89 6.22 -7.47 0.59
CA TRP A 89 6.93 -6.26 0.16
C TRP A 89 6.62 -5.05 1.05
N ILE A 90 5.38 -4.87 1.49
CA ILE A 90 4.98 -3.80 2.41
C ILE A 90 5.74 -3.92 3.73
N GLN A 91 5.80 -5.13 4.30
CA GLN A 91 6.47 -5.41 5.57
C GLN A 91 8.00 -5.28 5.45
N ASP A 92 8.62 -5.94 4.47
CA ASP A 92 10.08 -5.95 4.27
C ASP A 92 10.65 -4.54 4.07
N ASN A 93 9.88 -3.66 3.43
CA ASN A 93 10.31 -2.30 3.13
C ASN A 93 9.79 -1.26 4.13
N GLN A 94 9.15 -1.70 5.22
CA GLN A 94 8.62 -0.85 6.29
C GLN A 94 7.82 0.32 5.72
N ILE A 95 6.90 0.03 4.79
CA ILE A 95 6.18 1.06 4.05
C ILE A 95 5.36 1.93 5.02
N LEU A 96 4.77 1.33 6.07
CA LEU A 96 4.04 2.06 7.11
C LEU A 96 4.93 3.09 7.82
N ASP A 97 6.14 2.72 8.20
CA ASP A 97 7.11 3.66 8.78
C ASP A 97 7.47 4.81 7.84
N ILE A 98 7.49 4.58 6.52
CA ILE A 98 7.80 5.64 5.55
C ILE A 98 6.61 6.60 5.42
N VAL A 99 5.39 6.06 5.31
CA VAL A 99 4.19 6.85 4.99
C VAL A 99 3.64 7.60 6.20
N LEU A 100 3.90 7.14 7.42
CA LEU A 100 3.46 7.78 8.66
C LEU A 100 4.36 8.94 9.10
N ARG A 101 5.57 9.09 8.54
CA ARG A 101 6.53 10.13 8.96
C ARG A 101 6.08 11.56 8.67
N ASP A 102 5.35 11.76 7.58
CA ASP A 102 4.93 13.09 7.14
C ASP A 102 3.65 13.03 6.29
N CYS A 103 3.18 14.19 5.82
CA CYS A 103 1.99 14.35 4.98
C CYS A 103 0.64 13.97 5.62
N LEU A 104 0.61 13.48 6.87
CA LEU A 104 -0.63 13.13 7.58
C LEU A 104 -1.57 14.31 7.86
N HIS A 105 -1.07 15.55 7.78
CA HIS A 105 -1.90 16.75 7.86
C HIS A 105 -2.78 16.94 6.60
N GLN A 106 -2.51 16.20 5.52
CA GLN A 106 -3.24 16.27 4.25
C GLN A 106 -4.28 15.14 4.18
N PRO A 107 -5.59 15.44 4.25
CA PRO A 107 -6.63 14.39 4.29
C PRO A 107 -6.59 13.43 3.10
N GLN A 108 -6.34 13.94 1.89
CA GLN A 108 -6.26 13.11 0.67
C GLN A 108 -5.13 12.07 0.73
N TYR A 109 -4.05 12.35 1.46
CA TYR A 109 -2.94 11.43 1.64
C TYR A 109 -3.35 10.32 2.61
N VAL A 110 -4.00 10.71 3.71
CA VAL A 110 -4.55 9.80 4.73
C VAL A 110 -5.61 8.86 4.12
N GLU A 111 -6.45 9.34 3.19
CA GLU A 111 -7.38 8.49 2.44
C GLU A 111 -6.67 7.42 1.59
N LYS A 112 -5.47 7.71 1.04
CA LYS A 112 -4.69 6.69 0.30
C LYS A 112 -4.05 5.69 1.24
N LEU A 113 -3.58 6.15 2.40
CA LEU A 113 -3.06 5.29 3.47
C LEU A 113 -4.15 4.35 4.01
N GLU A 114 -5.37 4.85 4.22
CA GLU A 114 -6.52 4.08 4.67
C GLU A 114 -6.73 2.82 3.82
N LYS A 115 -6.69 2.95 2.48
CA LYS A 115 -6.86 1.83 1.56
C LYS A 115 -5.76 0.77 1.68
N ILE A 116 -4.52 1.20 1.93
CA ILE A 116 -3.40 0.29 2.16
C ILE A 116 -3.57 -0.41 3.51
N LEU A 117 -3.97 0.30 4.56
CA LEU A 117 -4.24 -0.29 5.87
C LEU A 117 -5.38 -1.33 5.79
N ARG A 118 -6.48 -1.03 5.11
CA ARG A 118 -7.55 -2.02 4.87
C ARG A 118 -7.05 -3.28 4.18
N PHE A 119 -6.12 -3.13 3.22
CA PHE A 119 -5.48 -4.27 2.58
C PHE A 119 -4.63 -5.08 3.58
N ILE A 120 -3.76 -4.44 4.36
CA ILE A 120 -2.91 -5.12 5.35
C ILE A 120 -3.76 -5.84 6.42
N ILE A 121 -4.85 -5.22 6.87
CA ILE A 121 -5.80 -5.83 7.83
C ILE A 121 -6.44 -7.08 7.21
N LYS A 122 -6.95 -6.98 5.97
CA LYS A 122 -7.56 -8.09 5.25
C LYS A 122 -6.59 -9.26 5.05
N GLU A 123 -5.32 -8.98 4.81
CA GLU A 123 -4.26 -10.00 4.66
C GLU A 123 -3.67 -10.46 6.01
N HIS A 124 -4.30 -10.08 7.15
CA HIS A 124 -3.88 -10.45 8.51
C HIS A 124 -2.43 -10.08 8.85
N ALA A 125 -1.93 -9.00 8.25
CA ALA A 125 -0.53 -8.59 8.33
C ALA A 125 -0.28 -7.36 9.23
N LEU A 126 -1.35 -6.78 9.81
CA LEU A 126 -1.26 -5.60 10.67
C LEU A 126 -0.88 -6.03 12.09
N THR A 127 0.30 -5.63 12.56
CA THR A 127 0.81 -6.00 13.89
C THR A 127 0.44 -4.95 14.95
N LYS A 128 0.64 -5.29 16.23
CA LYS A 128 0.47 -4.33 17.33
C LYS A 128 1.48 -3.17 17.23
N ASP A 129 2.72 -3.46 16.81
CA ASP A 129 3.74 -2.44 16.56
C ASP A 129 3.32 -1.47 15.46
N ASP A 130 2.64 -1.96 14.40
CA ASP A 130 2.08 -1.09 13.37
C ASP A 130 0.98 -0.17 13.92
N LEU A 131 0.13 -0.68 14.83
CA LEU A 131 -0.88 0.15 15.51
C LEU A 131 -0.23 1.21 16.40
N ASP A 132 0.81 0.85 17.15
CA ASP A 132 1.60 1.79 17.95
C ASP A 132 2.22 2.88 17.07
N LYS A 133 2.76 2.52 15.91
CA LYS A 133 3.31 3.48 14.94
C LYS A 133 2.23 4.42 14.41
N ILE A 134 1.04 3.91 14.10
CA ILE A 134 -0.09 4.74 13.63
C ILE A 134 -0.50 5.71 14.74
N TRP A 135 -0.68 5.21 15.97
CA TRP A 135 -1.06 6.03 17.11
C TRP A 135 0.00 7.09 17.45
N ASN A 136 1.25 6.69 17.60
CA ASN A 136 2.35 7.59 17.92
C ASN A 136 2.63 8.63 16.81
N SER A 137 2.13 8.40 15.59
CA SER A 137 2.23 9.37 14.50
C SER A 137 1.38 10.64 14.72
N SER A 138 0.34 10.57 15.56
CA SER A 138 -0.45 11.73 15.96
C SER A 138 0.00 12.40 17.26
N CYS A 139 0.54 11.64 18.23
CA CYS A 139 0.85 12.15 19.56
C CYS A 139 1.79 13.39 19.52
N GLY A 140 1.33 14.50 20.11
CA GLY A 140 2.13 15.74 20.23
C GLY A 140 2.38 16.45 18.90
N LYS A 141 1.57 16.16 17.87
CA LYS A 141 1.62 16.82 16.57
C LYS A 141 0.55 17.91 16.47
N HIS A 142 0.47 18.54 15.30
CA HIS A 142 -0.54 19.54 15.02
C HIS A 142 -1.96 18.92 15.08
N GLU A 143 -2.93 19.63 15.64
CA GLU A 143 -4.33 19.17 15.84
C GLU A 143 -4.93 18.51 14.58
N ALA A 144 -4.64 19.08 13.40
CA ALA A 144 -5.07 18.50 12.11
C ALA A 144 -4.56 17.06 11.86
N ILE A 145 -3.34 16.74 12.29
CA ILE A 145 -2.76 15.39 12.19
C ILE A 145 -3.48 14.47 13.18
N GLU A 146 -3.64 14.91 14.43
CA GLU A 146 -4.36 14.16 15.46
C GLU A 146 -5.77 13.78 15.01
N LYS A 147 -6.53 14.78 14.53
CA LYS A 147 -7.87 14.56 13.98
C LYS A 147 -7.85 13.56 12.82
N ASN A 148 -6.96 13.72 11.85
CA ASN A 148 -6.92 12.85 10.68
C ASN A 148 -6.58 11.39 11.04
N VAL A 149 -5.66 11.17 11.99
CA VAL A 149 -5.29 9.83 12.45
C VAL A 149 -6.41 9.20 13.28
N HIS A 150 -7.07 9.97 14.15
CA HIS A 150 -8.23 9.47 14.90
C HIS A 150 -9.41 9.12 13.98
N ASP A 151 -9.70 9.96 12.99
CA ASP A 151 -10.71 9.69 11.97
C ASP A 151 -10.36 8.44 11.15
N LEU A 152 -9.08 8.26 10.80
CA LEU A 152 -8.57 7.07 10.13
C LEU A 152 -8.81 5.80 10.97
N LEU A 153 -8.39 5.80 12.24
CA LEU A 153 -8.59 4.66 13.14
C LEU A 153 -10.08 4.36 13.35
N SER A 154 -10.91 5.40 13.50
CA SER A 154 -12.37 5.26 13.66
C SER A 154 -13.01 4.58 12.44
N LYS A 155 -12.55 4.91 11.22
CA LYS A 155 -13.03 4.29 9.97
C LYS A 155 -12.58 2.83 9.82
N LEU A 156 -11.48 2.45 10.44
CA LEU A 156 -10.92 1.10 10.40
C LEU A 156 -11.38 0.23 11.58
N ALA A 157 -12.04 0.82 12.58
CA ALA A 157 -12.40 0.14 13.83
C ALA A 157 -13.17 -1.17 13.62
N TRP A 158 -14.08 -1.22 12.64
CA TRP A 158 -14.86 -2.42 12.33
C TRP A 158 -14.05 -3.53 11.63
N ASP A 159 -12.89 -3.21 11.05
CA ASP A 159 -12.03 -4.18 10.37
C ASP A 159 -11.01 -4.82 11.33
N PHE A 160 -10.78 -4.22 12.51
CA PHE A 160 -9.80 -4.71 13.49
C PHE A 160 -10.29 -5.95 14.24
N SER A 161 -9.33 -6.79 14.64
CA SER A 161 -9.61 -7.89 15.56
C SER A 161 -9.91 -7.36 16.97
N PRO A 162 -10.58 -8.15 17.84
CA PRO A 162 -10.81 -7.77 19.22
C PRO A 162 -9.52 -7.38 19.97
N GLU A 163 -8.43 -8.12 19.74
CA GLU A 163 -7.13 -7.88 20.37
C GLU A 163 -6.47 -6.58 19.89
N GLN A 164 -6.68 -6.23 18.62
CA GLN A 164 -6.21 -4.96 18.04
C GLN A 164 -6.99 -3.77 18.59
N LEU A 165 -8.31 -3.91 18.76
CA LEU A 165 -9.15 -2.88 19.38
C LEU A 165 -8.80 -2.67 20.85
N GLU A 166 -8.63 -3.76 21.61
CA GLU A 166 -8.21 -3.70 23.01
C GLU A 166 -6.88 -2.95 23.16
N HIS A 167 -5.90 -3.28 22.32
CA HIS A 167 -4.61 -2.58 22.28
C HIS A 167 -4.76 -1.08 21.99
N LEU A 168 -5.61 -0.71 21.03
CA LEU A 168 -5.90 0.70 20.76
C LEU A 168 -6.58 1.40 21.94
N PHE A 169 -7.51 0.74 22.63
CA PHE A 169 -8.16 1.30 23.84
C PHE A 169 -7.18 1.54 24.99
N GLU A 170 -6.13 0.73 25.11
CA GLU A 170 -5.04 1.01 26.06
C GLU A 170 -4.24 2.25 25.66
N CYS A 171 -4.05 2.50 24.37
CA CYS A 171 -3.38 3.70 23.85
C CYS A 171 -4.18 5.00 24.08
N PHE A 172 -5.52 4.90 24.18
CA PHE A 172 -6.42 6.04 24.45
C PHE A 172 -6.47 6.49 25.93
N ARG A 173 -5.90 5.71 26.87
CA ARG A 173 -5.90 6.03 28.30
C ARG A 173 -4.85 7.08 28.67
#